data_AF-A0A7G5DZ79-F1
#
_entry.id   AF-A0A7G5DZ79-F1
#
_cell.length_a   1.000
_cell.length_b   1.000
_cell.length_c   1.000
_cell.angle_alpha   90.00
_cell.angle_beta   90.00
_cell.angle_gamma   90.00
#
_symmetry.space_group_name_H-M   'P 1'
#
loop_
_entity.id
_entity.type
_entity.pdbx_description
1 polymer ?
#
loop_
_entity_poly.entity_id
_entity_poly.type
_entity_poly.pdbx_seq_one_letter_code
_entity_poly.pdbx_strand_id
1 'polypeptide(L)'
;MDSLEKKLTKIEHGFKPFEEEALEIIGQESLEDAKSIAIRLLKSEHYQLRCCAIFILGFIAAKDIQVLNQLKEVARSDQSWQVQEIVAKAFDQFCKDNGYEQSLLVIKEWLSDKHPNVCRAVTEGLRIWTSRPYFKIHPKVAIQLISLHKASESEYLRKSVGNALRDIRKRHDELISNETAQWNLNDKRIVFTYKHVLKG
;
A
#
# COMPACT_ATOMS: atom_id res chain seq x y z
N MET A 1 -21.29 15.70 -9.62
CA MET A 1 -20.36 15.72 -8.46
C MET A 1 -21.14 15.80 -7.16
N ASP A 2 -22.07 16.75 -7.02
CA ASP A 2 -22.84 16.96 -5.78
C ASP A 2 -23.58 15.74 -5.23
N SER A 3 -24.14 14.89 -6.11
CA SER A 3 -24.82 13.66 -5.68
C SER A 3 -23.85 12.63 -5.08
N LEU A 4 -22.72 12.41 -5.75
CA LEU A 4 -21.64 11.54 -5.30
C LEU A 4 -21.04 12.03 -3.98
N GLU A 5 -20.80 13.34 -3.88
CA GLU A 5 -20.25 13.95 -2.68
C GLU A 5 -21.17 13.76 -1.47
N LYS A 6 -22.46 14.05 -1.62
CA LYS A 6 -23.48 13.81 -0.59
C LYS A 6 -23.62 12.34 -0.22
N LYS A 7 -23.36 11.41 -1.15
CA LYS A 7 -23.38 9.96 -0.90
C LYS A 7 -22.20 9.54 -0.04
N LEU A 8 -20.98 9.90 -0.43
CA LEU A 8 -19.76 9.38 0.21
C LEU A 8 -19.40 10.09 1.52
N THR A 9 -19.69 11.39 1.66
CA THR A 9 -19.34 12.16 2.87
C THR A 9 -20.05 11.67 4.14
N LYS A 10 -21.16 10.93 3.98
CA LYS A 10 -21.91 10.32 5.10
C LYS A 10 -21.24 9.07 5.68
N ILE A 11 -20.22 8.54 5.02
CA ILE A 11 -19.52 7.33 5.46
C ILE A 11 -18.40 7.72 6.42
N GLU A 12 -18.52 7.25 7.66
CA GLU A 12 -17.57 7.54 8.75
C GLU A 12 -16.62 6.37 9.03
N HIS A 13 -17.03 5.15 8.66
CA HIS A 13 -16.31 3.91 9.00
C HIS A 13 -16.20 2.98 7.80
N GLY A 14 -15.04 2.33 7.71
CA GLY A 14 -14.72 1.42 6.61
C GLY A 14 -14.42 2.15 5.29
N PHE A 15 -14.21 1.36 4.25
CA PHE A 15 -13.83 1.85 2.92
C PHE A 15 -14.63 1.23 1.77
N LYS A 16 -15.43 0.20 2.06
CA LYS A 16 -16.17 -0.57 1.05
C LYS A 16 -17.09 0.30 0.16
N PRO A 17 -17.84 1.27 0.70
CA PRO A 17 -18.65 2.15 -0.13
C PRO A 17 -17.83 2.95 -1.16
N PHE A 18 -16.59 3.32 -0.84
CA PHE A 18 -15.71 4.04 -1.77
C PHE A 18 -15.19 3.12 -2.89
N GLU A 19 -14.94 1.85 -2.56
CA GLU A 19 -14.51 0.82 -3.51
C GLU A 19 -15.64 0.44 -4.46
N GLU A 20 -16.86 0.24 -3.94
CA GLU A 20 -18.06 -0.08 -4.73
C GLU A 20 -18.40 1.04 -5.72
N GLU A 21 -18.36 2.29 -5.27
CA GLU A 21 -18.56 3.44 -6.14
C GLU A 21 -17.49 3.55 -7.24
N ALA A 22 -16.23 3.29 -6.89
CA ALA A 22 -15.15 3.26 -7.86
C ALA A 22 -15.36 2.18 -8.92
N LEU A 23 -15.87 1.00 -8.52
CA LEU A 23 -16.24 -0.09 -9.43
C LEU A 23 -17.40 0.29 -10.36
N GLU A 24 -18.43 0.98 -9.85
CA GLU A 24 -19.53 1.50 -10.67
C GLU A 24 -19.01 2.47 -11.74
N ILE A 25 -18.13 3.41 -11.36
CA ILE A 25 -17.56 4.39 -12.28
C ILE A 25 -16.73 3.70 -13.38
N ILE A 26 -15.81 2.80 -13.04
CA ILE A 26 -15.00 2.11 -14.07
C ILE A 26 -15.82 1.16 -14.95
N GLY A 27 -17.02 0.76 -14.51
CA GLY A 27 -17.95 -0.08 -15.27
C GLY A 27 -18.77 0.71 -16.29
N GLN A 28 -18.91 2.02 -16.11
CA GLN A 28 -19.72 2.91 -16.95
C GLN A 28 -18.88 3.81 -17.86
N GLU A 29 -17.66 4.14 -17.44
CA GLU A 29 -16.82 5.14 -18.08
C GLU A 29 -15.68 4.50 -18.89
N SER A 30 -15.17 5.26 -19.88
CA SER A 30 -13.92 4.88 -20.55
C SER A 30 -12.73 4.98 -19.58
N LEU A 31 -11.58 4.37 -19.92
CA LEU A 31 -10.37 4.47 -19.10
C LEU A 31 -9.93 5.94 -18.90
N GLU A 32 -10.01 6.75 -19.96
CA GLU A 32 -9.63 8.17 -19.93
C GLU A 32 -10.60 9.00 -19.08
N ASP A 33 -11.89 8.71 -19.18
CA ASP A 33 -12.93 9.40 -18.41
C ASP A 33 -12.85 9.03 -16.93
N ALA A 34 -12.70 7.75 -16.60
CA ALA A 34 -12.51 7.27 -15.23
C ALA A 34 -11.27 7.92 -14.59
N LYS A 35 -10.15 7.99 -15.31
CA LYS A 35 -8.94 8.68 -14.86
C LYS A 35 -9.20 10.18 -14.62
N SER A 36 -9.91 10.85 -15.53
CA SER A 36 -10.26 12.26 -15.41
C SER A 36 -11.16 12.54 -14.20
N ILE A 37 -12.14 11.66 -13.96
CA ILE A 37 -12.99 11.70 -12.77
C ILE A 37 -12.16 11.56 -11.50
N ALA A 38 -11.27 10.56 -11.45
CA ALA A 38 -10.41 10.34 -10.29
C ALA A 38 -9.51 11.55 -9.98
N ILE A 39 -8.86 12.13 -11.00
CA ILE A 39 -8.02 13.33 -10.84
C ILE A 39 -8.82 14.51 -10.28
N ARG A 40 -10.09 14.66 -10.67
CA ARG A 40 -10.98 15.69 -10.13
C ARG A 40 -11.35 15.42 -8.67
N LEU A 41 -11.69 14.18 -8.34
CA LEU A 41 -12.05 13.78 -6.97
C LEU A 41 -10.87 13.90 -5.98
N LEU A 42 -9.63 13.69 -6.44
CA LEU A 42 -8.43 13.90 -5.61
C LEU A 42 -8.29 15.33 -5.08
N LYS A 43 -8.92 16.33 -5.71
CA LYS A 43 -8.88 17.73 -5.27
C LYS A 43 -9.88 18.05 -4.16
N SER A 44 -10.74 17.12 -3.79
CA SER A 44 -11.75 17.34 -2.75
C SER A 44 -11.11 17.45 -1.36
N GLU A 45 -11.64 18.35 -0.52
CA GLU A 45 -11.28 18.42 0.89
C GLU A 45 -11.73 17.18 1.69
N HIS A 46 -12.74 16.46 1.19
CA HIS A 46 -13.29 15.26 1.81
C HIS A 46 -12.44 14.03 1.48
N TYR A 47 -11.88 13.41 2.52
CA TYR A 47 -11.04 12.21 2.36
C TYR A 47 -11.80 11.05 1.70
N GLN A 48 -13.12 10.96 1.90
CA GLN A 48 -13.97 9.92 1.29
C GLN A 48 -13.94 9.97 -0.24
N LEU A 49 -13.99 11.16 -0.82
CA LEU A 49 -13.95 11.36 -2.27
C LEU A 49 -12.56 11.04 -2.80
N ARG A 50 -11.51 11.42 -2.07
CA ARG A 50 -10.13 11.06 -2.40
C ARG A 50 -9.90 9.54 -2.31
N CYS A 51 -10.47 8.85 -1.33
CA CYS A 51 -10.46 7.39 -1.25
C CYS A 51 -11.11 6.74 -2.47
N CYS A 52 -12.29 7.20 -2.89
CA CYS A 52 -12.94 6.72 -4.12
C CYS A 52 -12.04 6.94 -5.35
N ALA A 53 -11.45 8.13 -5.48
CA ALA A 53 -10.50 8.45 -6.54
C ALA A 53 -9.34 7.45 -6.60
N ILE A 54 -8.74 7.12 -5.46
CA ILE A 54 -7.59 6.21 -5.37
C ILE A 54 -7.98 4.78 -5.73
N PHE A 55 -9.18 4.33 -5.38
CA PHE A 55 -9.69 3.04 -5.85
C PHE A 55 -9.82 3.01 -7.37
N ILE A 56 -10.41 4.05 -7.99
CA ILE A 56 -10.49 4.17 -9.45
C ILE A 56 -9.09 4.05 -10.06
N LEU A 57 -8.13 4.83 -9.55
CA LEU A 57 -6.74 4.80 -10.01
C LEU A 57 -6.10 3.42 -9.84
N GLY A 58 -6.33 2.73 -8.71
CA GLY A 58 -5.85 1.37 -8.48
C GLY A 58 -6.36 0.37 -9.50
N PHE A 59 -7.65 0.42 -9.85
CA PHE A 59 -8.27 -0.49 -10.82
C PHE A 59 -7.80 -0.28 -12.26
N ILE A 60 -7.34 0.92 -12.61
CA ILE A 60 -6.85 1.22 -13.97
C ILE A 60 -5.32 1.18 -14.09
N ALA A 61 -4.58 1.14 -12.98
CA ALA A 61 -3.13 1.29 -12.95
C ALA A 61 -2.36 0.25 -13.79
N ALA A 62 -2.86 -0.97 -13.93
CA ALA A 62 -2.24 -2.00 -14.77
C ALA A 62 -2.42 -1.73 -16.27
N LYS A 63 -3.45 -0.95 -16.66
CA LYS A 63 -3.75 -0.57 -18.05
C LYS A 63 -3.12 0.77 -18.42
N ASP A 64 -2.92 1.66 -17.46
CA ASP A 64 -2.24 2.94 -17.61
C ASP A 64 -1.23 3.15 -16.49
N ILE A 65 0.02 2.72 -16.76
CA ILE A 65 1.11 2.75 -15.78
C ILE A 65 1.43 4.17 -15.29
N GLN A 66 1.08 5.21 -16.08
CA GLN A 66 1.33 6.59 -15.68
C GLN A 66 0.56 6.95 -14.41
N VAL A 67 -0.57 6.28 -14.14
CA VAL A 67 -1.40 6.43 -12.93
C VAL A 67 -0.63 6.17 -11.63
N LEU A 68 0.43 5.35 -11.69
CA LEU A 68 1.28 5.10 -10.52
C LEU A 68 1.94 6.39 -10.01
N ASN A 69 2.23 7.35 -10.89
CA ASN A 69 2.80 8.64 -10.47
C ASN A 69 1.81 9.43 -9.60
N GLN A 70 0.51 9.39 -9.93
CA GLN A 70 -0.54 10.03 -9.15
C GLN A 70 -0.71 9.33 -7.80
N LEU A 71 -0.77 7.98 -7.78
CA LEU A 71 -0.87 7.24 -6.52
C LEU A 71 0.33 7.51 -5.60
N LYS A 72 1.53 7.56 -6.18
CA LYS A 72 2.77 7.90 -5.47
C LYS A 72 2.75 9.32 -4.91
N GLU A 73 2.24 10.29 -5.68
CA GLU A 73 2.13 11.67 -5.20
C GLU A 73 1.10 11.82 -4.08
N VAL A 74 -0.03 11.10 -4.17
CA VAL A 74 -1.02 11.04 -3.08
C VAL A 74 -0.40 10.42 -1.82
N ALA A 75 0.39 9.36 -1.93
CA ALA A 75 1.11 8.79 -0.79
C ALA A 75 2.05 9.82 -0.13
N ARG A 76 2.70 10.69 -0.91
CA ARG A 76 3.59 11.73 -0.35
C ARG A 76 2.84 12.84 0.36
N SER A 77 1.74 13.31 -0.23
CA SER A 77 1.13 14.59 0.15
C SER A 77 -0.11 14.47 1.04
N ASP A 78 -0.88 13.39 0.94
CA ASP A 78 -2.15 13.28 1.67
C ASP A 78 -1.94 13.00 3.16
N GLN A 79 -2.57 13.82 4.01
CA GLN A 79 -2.44 13.75 5.46
C GLN A 79 -3.47 12.82 6.11
N SER A 80 -4.50 12.37 5.37
CA SER A 80 -5.51 11.45 5.90
C SER A 80 -4.95 10.03 6.00
N TRP A 81 -4.97 9.47 7.21
CA TRP A 81 -4.59 8.08 7.41
C TRP A 81 -5.52 7.12 6.65
N GLN A 82 -6.80 7.45 6.50
CA GLN A 82 -7.75 6.67 5.70
C GLN A 82 -7.30 6.62 4.24
N VAL A 83 -6.92 7.76 3.68
CA VAL A 83 -6.39 7.84 2.31
C VAL A 83 -5.13 6.99 2.17
N GLN A 84 -4.19 7.08 3.12
CA GLN A 84 -2.96 6.28 3.10
C GLN A 84 -3.23 4.77 3.12
N GLU A 85 -4.28 4.31 3.82
CA GLU A 85 -4.73 2.91 3.75
C GLU A 85 -5.23 2.53 2.36
N ILE A 86 -5.94 3.43 1.68
CA ILE A 86 -6.45 3.16 0.33
C ILE A 86 -5.34 3.19 -0.71
N VAL A 87 -4.32 4.04 -0.56
CA VAL A 87 -3.15 3.99 -1.46
C VAL A 87 -2.43 2.64 -1.36
N ALA A 88 -2.29 2.09 -0.15
CA ALA A 88 -1.73 0.75 0.04
C ALA A 88 -2.56 -0.33 -0.68
N LYS A 89 -3.91 -0.24 -0.59
CA LYS A 89 -4.82 -1.16 -1.31
C LYS A 89 -4.73 -1.00 -2.82
N ALA A 90 -4.68 0.22 -3.33
CA ALA A 90 -4.53 0.49 -4.76
C ALA A 90 -3.20 -0.03 -5.31
N PHE A 91 -2.12 0.05 -4.53
CA PHE A 91 -0.83 -0.53 -4.90
C PHE A 91 -0.87 -2.07 -4.95
N ASP A 92 -1.52 -2.73 -3.99
CA ASP A 92 -1.75 -4.19 -4.06
C ASP A 92 -2.64 -4.56 -5.25
N GLN A 93 -3.69 -3.78 -5.53
CA GLN A 93 -4.56 -3.98 -6.69
C GLN A 93 -3.78 -3.89 -8.00
N PHE A 94 -2.91 -2.90 -8.16
CA PHE A 94 -1.98 -2.83 -9.30
C PHE A 94 -1.11 -4.09 -9.40
N CYS A 95 -0.50 -4.54 -8.30
CA CYS A 95 0.35 -5.74 -8.31
C CYS A 95 -0.43 -7.02 -8.65
N LYS A 96 -1.68 -7.10 -8.20
CA LYS A 96 -2.58 -8.20 -8.51
C LYS A 96 -2.92 -8.25 -10.00
N ASP A 97 -3.25 -7.11 -10.59
CA ASP A 97 -3.70 -7.03 -11.98
C ASP A 97 -2.53 -7.13 -12.99
N ASN A 98 -1.36 -6.58 -12.64
CA ASN A 98 -0.15 -6.65 -13.47
C ASN A 98 0.65 -7.95 -13.27
N GLY A 99 0.45 -8.62 -12.12
CA GLY A 99 1.23 -9.77 -11.68
C GLY A 99 2.39 -9.38 -10.74
N TYR A 100 2.49 -10.04 -9.59
CA TYR A 100 3.42 -9.67 -8.52
C TYR A 100 4.90 -9.79 -8.92
N GLU A 101 5.25 -10.76 -9.76
CA GLU A 101 6.61 -10.91 -10.30
C GLU A 101 6.94 -9.79 -11.28
N GLN A 102 6.01 -9.50 -12.19
CA GLN A 102 6.11 -8.43 -13.18
C GLN A 102 6.22 -7.05 -12.50
N SER A 103 5.55 -6.89 -11.35
CA SER A 103 5.58 -5.66 -10.55
C SER A 103 6.83 -5.48 -9.69
N LEU A 104 7.80 -6.41 -9.67
CA LEU A 104 9.00 -6.31 -8.81
C LEU A 104 9.81 -5.04 -9.02
N LEU A 105 9.91 -4.54 -10.26
CA LEU A 105 10.63 -3.31 -10.56
C LEU A 105 9.93 -2.10 -9.89
N VAL A 106 8.61 -2.02 -10.02
CA VAL A 106 7.79 -0.97 -9.40
C VAL A 106 7.82 -1.06 -7.87
N ILE A 107 7.74 -2.28 -7.31
CA ILE A 107 7.86 -2.54 -5.87
C ILE A 107 9.18 -2.01 -5.35
N LYS A 108 10.30 -2.34 -6.00
CA LYS A 108 11.63 -1.86 -5.62
C LYS A 108 11.74 -0.34 -5.75
N GLU A 109 11.18 0.22 -6.81
CA GLU A 109 11.19 1.67 -7.09
C GLU A 109 10.44 2.44 -5.99
N TRP A 110 9.24 2.01 -5.59
CA TRP A 110 8.50 2.62 -4.47
C TRP A 110 9.18 2.40 -3.12
N LEU A 111 9.78 1.23 -2.87
CA LEU A 111 10.55 0.99 -1.65
C LEU A 111 11.85 1.79 -1.59
N SER A 112 12.34 2.31 -2.72
CA SER A 112 13.53 3.17 -2.76
C SER A 112 13.23 4.66 -2.57
N ASP A 113 11.94 5.02 -2.44
CA ASP A 113 11.52 6.40 -2.27
C ASP A 113 12.02 6.99 -0.94
N LYS A 114 12.32 8.29 -0.94
CA LYS A 114 12.73 9.00 0.28
C LYS A 114 11.55 9.22 1.24
N HIS A 115 10.33 9.27 0.71
CA HIS A 115 9.15 9.55 1.50
C HIS A 115 8.60 8.28 2.16
N PRO A 116 8.51 8.23 3.50
CA PRO A 116 8.17 7.00 4.20
C PRO A 116 6.78 6.46 3.88
N ASN A 117 5.81 7.32 3.56
CA ASN A 117 4.46 6.86 3.21
C ASN A 117 4.40 6.13 1.85
N VAL A 118 5.29 6.46 0.91
CA VAL A 118 5.39 5.74 -0.37
C VAL A 118 5.91 4.32 -0.12
N CYS A 119 7.00 4.20 0.63
CA CYS A 119 7.53 2.90 1.06
C CYS A 119 6.47 2.11 1.84
N ARG A 120 5.73 2.80 2.71
CA ARG A 120 4.69 2.20 3.55
C ARG A 120 3.52 1.67 2.73
N ALA A 121 3.09 2.36 1.67
CA ALA A 121 2.03 1.87 0.79
C ALA A 121 2.38 0.47 0.24
N VAL A 122 3.66 0.23 -0.07
CA VAL A 122 4.15 -1.09 -0.49
C VAL A 122 4.22 -2.08 0.67
N THR A 123 4.88 -1.72 1.78
CA THR A 123 5.07 -2.64 2.92
C THR A 123 3.75 -3.09 3.51
N GLU A 124 2.76 -2.19 3.57
CA GLU A 124 1.43 -2.44 4.11
C GLU A 124 0.51 -3.11 3.09
N GLY A 125 0.47 -2.60 1.85
CA GLY A 125 -0.49 -3.03 0.83
C GLY A 125 -0.38 -4.52 0.50
N LEU A 126 0.86 -5.01 0.43
CA LEU A 126 1.12 -6.41 0.08
C LEU A 126 0.93 -7.38 1.25
N ARG A 127 0.56 -6.91 2.46
CA ARG A 127 0.32 -7.81 3.60
C ARG A 127 -0.89 -8.72 3.35
N ILE A 128 -0.81 -10.02 3.66
CA ILE A 128 0.38 -10.79 4.05
C ILE A 128 1.20 -11.11 2.80
N TRP A 129 2.46 -10.68 2.73
CA TRP A 129 3.27 -10.77 1.50
C TRP A 129 3.37 -12.20 0.97
N THR A 130 3.65 -13.17 1.83
CA THR A 130 3.79 -14.59 1.46
C THR A 130 2.45 -15.28 1.15
N SER A 131 1.33 -14.56 1.17
CA SER A 131 0.06 -15.03 0.60
C SER A 131 -0.11 -14.65 -0.87
N ARG A 132 0.67 -13.68 -1.37
CA ARG A 132 0.59 -13.22 -2.75
C ARG A 132 1.34 -14.17 -3.69
N PRO A 133 0.89 -14.33 -4.95
CA PRO A 133 1.67 -14.97 -6.01
C PRO A 133 3.12 -14.45 -6.06
N TYR A 134 4.03 -15.26 -6.58
CA TYR A 134 5.49 -15.05 -6.51
C TYR A 134 6.06 -15.12 -5.08
N PHE A 135 5.65 -14.24 -4.15
CA PHE A 135 6.19 -14.20 -2.79
C PHE A 135 5.87 -15.43 -1.95
N LYS A 136 4.76 -16.12 -2.24
CA LYS A 136 4.44 -17.44 -1.67
C LYS A 136 5.51 -18.49 -2.01
N ILE A 137 6.07 -18.43 -3.22
CA ILE A 137 7.12 -19.34 -3.71
C ILE A 137 8.51 -18.83 -3.29
N HIS A 138 8.67 -17.52 -3.19
CA HIS A 138 9.92 -16.83 -2.88
C HIS A 138 9.84 -15.98 -1.58
N PRO A 139 9.58 -16.58 -0.41
CA PRO A 139 9.39 -15.83 0.84
C PRO A 139 10.61 -15.01 1.26
N LYS A 140 11.83 -15.48 0.93
CA LYS A 140 13.08 -14.74 1.18
C LYS A 140 13.11 -13.38 0.48
N VAL A 141 12.55 -13.28 -0.73
CA VAL A 141 12.50 -12.02 -1.48
C VAL A 141 11.60 -11.01 -0.77
N ALA A 142 10.44 -11.44 -0.27
CA ALA A 142 9.57 -10.57 0.53
C ALA A 142 10.29 -10.07 1.79
N ILE A 143 10.94 -10.98 2.53
CA ILE A 143 11.66 -10.65 3.77
C ILE A 143 12.77 -9.62 3.50
N GLN A 144 13.56 -9.81 2.45
CA GLN A 144 14.63 -8.87 2.07
C GLN A 144 14.09 -7.49 1.73
N LEU A 145 13.03 -7.41 0.91
CA LEU A 145 12.42 -6.14 0.51
C LEU A 145 11.82 -5.38 1.71
N ILE A 146 11.11 -6.08 2.59
CA ILE A 146 10.52 -5.48 3.79
C ILE A 146 11.62 -5.01 4.76
N SER A 147 12.68 -5.80 4.94
CA SER A 147 13.75 -5.53 5.91
C SER A 147 14.69 -4.38 5.51
N LEU A 148 14.55 -3.84 4.29
CA LEU A 148 15.21 -2.59 3.88
C LEU A 148 14.87 -1.43 4.83
N HIS A 149 13.63 -1.41 5.35
CA HIS A 149 13.10 -0.30 6.14
C HIS A 149 13.07 -0.55 7.65
N LYS A 150 13.76 -1.60 8.14
CA LYS A 150 13.80 -1.97 9.57
C LYS A 150 14.30 -0.86 10.51
N ALA A 151 15.13 0.05 9.99
CA ALA A 151 15.71 1.18 10.71
C ALA A 151 15.19 2.54 10.22
N SER A 152 14.11 2.58 9.43
CA SER A 152 13.50 3.83 8.93
C SER A 152 13.31 4.85 10.05
N GLU A 153 13.49 6.14 9.79
CA GLU A 153 13.19 7.20 10.77
C GLU A 153 11.69 7.28 11.11
N SER A 154 10.84 7.00 10.12
CA SER A 154 9.39 6.95 10.31
C SER A 154 8.98 5.74 11.14
N GLU A 155 8.46 6.00 12.35
CA GLU A 155 7.86 4.97 13.19
C GLU A 155 6.69 4.27 12.50
N TYR A 156 5.89 5.02 11.75
CA TYR A 156 4.73 4.48 11.03
C TYR A 156 5.15 3.43 10.00
N LEU A 157 6.24 3.68 9.27
CA LEU A 157 6.83 2.69 8.36
C LEU A 157 7.43 1.50 9.11
N ARG A 158 8.18 1.72 10.20
CA ARG A 158 8.73 0.63 11.02
C ARG A 158 7.65 -0.29 11.58
N LYS A 159 6.50 0.26 11.98
CA LYS A 159 5.35 -0.52 12.46
C LYS A 159 4.79 -1.41 11.35
N SER A 160 4.69 -0.91 10.11
CA SER A 160 4.28 -1.70 8.94
C SER A 160 5.30 -2.82 8.64
N VAL A 161 6.60 -2.52 8.65
CA VAL A 161 7.70 -3.50 8.48
C VAL A 161 7.59 -4.63 9.51
N GLY A 162 7.51 -4.27 10.80
CA GLY A 162 7.43 -5.25 11.87
C GLY A 162 6.18 -6.13 11.77
N ASN A 163 5.03 -5.53 11.45
CA ASN A 163 3.79 -6.28 11.24
C ASN A 163 3.84 -7.21 10.02
N ALA A 164 4.42 -6.76 8.90
CA ALA A 164 4.55 -7.56 7.69
C ALA A 164 5.45 -8.79 7.93
N LEU A 165 6.60 -8.59 8.58
CA LEU A 165 7.50 -9.69 8.95
C LEU A 165 6.86 -10.64 9.98
N ARG A 166 6.09 -10.10 10.94
CA ARG A 166 5.31 -10.93 11.88
C ARG A 166 4.29 -11.81 11.15
N ASP A 167 3.60 -11.27 10.15
CA ASP A 167 2.63 -12.05 9.38
C ASP A 167 3.31 -13.21 8.62
N ILE A 168 4.53 -12.97 8.11
CA ILE A 168 5.36 -14.01 7.48
C ILE A 168 5.84 -15.04 8.51
N ARG A 169 6.26 -14.59 9.71
CA ARG A 169 6.75 -15.44 10.80
C ARG A 169 5.79 -16.57 11.17
N LYS A 170 4.47 -16.31 11.12
CA LYS A 170 3.42 -17.30 11.40
C LYS A 170 3.54 -18.59 10.58
N ARG A 171 4.19 -18.55 9.41
CA ARG A 171 4.41 -19.72 8.53
C ARG A 171 5.87 -19.97 8.18
N HIS A 172 6.75 -18.99 8.40
CA HIS A 172 8.16 -19.03 8.01
C HIS A 172 9.07 -18.56 9.16
N ASP A 173 8.84 -19.08 10.37
CA ASP A 173 9.53 -18.63 11.60
C ASP A 173 11.06 -18.74 11.50
N GLU A 174 11.58 -19.83 10.90
CA GLU A 174 13.01 -20.02 10.70
C GLU A 174 13.62 -18.94 9.79
N LEU A 175 12.94 -18.57 8.69
CA LEU A 175 13.42 -17.53 7.78
C LEU A 175 13.46 -16.15 8.45
N ILE A 176 12.46 -15.84 9.28
CA ILE A 176 12.40 -14.59 10.03
C ILE A 176 13.45 -14.56 11.15
N SER A 177 13.65 -15.68 11.85
CA SER A 177 14.69 -15.82 12.88
C SER A 177 16.07 -15.63 12.27
N ASN A 178 16.35 -16.25 11.12
CA ASN A 178 17.62 -16.09 10.42
C ASN A 178 17.88 -14.65 9.95
N GLU A 179 16.86 -13.97 9.42
CA GLU A 179 16.96 -12.54 9.04
C GLU A 179 17.23 -11.66 10.27
N THR A 180 16.41 -11.79 11.32
CA THR A 180 16.47 -10.91 12.49
C THR A 180 17.68 -11.17 13.39
N ALA A 181 18.28 -12.37 13.35
CA ALA A 181 19.54 -12.66 14.02
C ALA A 181 20.71 -11.79 13.51
N GLN A 182 20.61 -11.27 12.29
CA GLN A 182 21.62 -10.37 11.70
C GLN A 182 21.39 -8.89 12.03
N TRP A 183 20.33 -8.55 12.77
CA TRP A 183 19.96 -7.17 13.04
C TRP A 183 20.80 -6.56 14.18
N ASN A 184 21.26 -5.32 14.00
CA ASN A 184 21.97 -4.58 15.05
C ASN A 184 20.98 -4.06 16.10
N LEU A 185 20.82 -4.80 17.20
CA LEU A 185 19.93 -4.45 18.30
C LEU A 185 20.48 -3.35 19.24
N ASN A 186 21.60 -2.69 18.90
CA ASN A 186 22.01 -1.44 19.55
C ASN A 186 21.29 -0.21 18.95
N ASP A 187 20.72 -0.32 17.75
CA ASP A 187 19.91 0.74 17.15
C ASP A 187 18.47 0.66 17.69
N LYS A 188 18.05 1.70 18.43
CA LYS A 188 16.70 1.79 19.03
C LYS A 188 15.57 1.65 18.00
N ARG A 189 15.79 2.08 16.76
CA ARG A 189 14.80 1.96 15.67
C ARG A 189 14.65 0.52 15.23
N ILE A 190 15.75 -0.21 15.11
CA ILE A 190 15.75 -1.64 14.79
C ILE A 190 15.13 -2.43 15.95
N VAL A 191 15.46 -2.11 17.20
CA VAL A 191 14.83 -2.71 18.38
C VAL A 191 13.32 -2.51 18.38
N PHE A 192 12.83 -1.31 18.03
CA PHE A 192 11.41 -1.04 17.87
C PHE A 192 10.77 -1.99 16.86
N THR A 193 11.33 -2.09 15.65
CA THR A 193 10.83 -2.97 14.59
C THR A 193 10.86 -4.43 15.04
N TYR A 194 11.97 -4.88 15.63
CA TYR A 194 12.16 -6.25 16.12
C TYR A 194 11.08 -6.66 17.14
N LYS A 195 10.75 -5.78 18.09
CA LYS A 195 9.65 -6.00 19.04
C LYS A 195 8.31 -6.22 18.33
N HIS A 196 8.04 -5.50 17.24
CA HIS A 196 6.83 -5.69 16.44
C HIS A 196 6.83 -7.02 15.66
N VAL A 197 8.00 -7.50 15.20
CA VAL A 197 8.13 -8.83 14.57
C VAL A 197 7.76 -9.94 15.55
N LEU A 198 8.18 -9.81 16.81
CA LEU A 198 8.01 -10.85 17.83
C LEU A 198 6.66 -10.83 18.55
N LYS A 199 5.88 -9.76 18.43
CA LYS A 199 4.62 -9.57 19.15
C LYS A 199 3.60 -10.67 18.81
N GLY A 200 3.08 -11.37 19.80
CA GLY A 200 1.96 -12.34 19.66
C GLY A 200 0.72 -11.71 19.03
#